data_AF-A0A077ZTR0-F1
#
_entry.id   AF-A0A077ZTR0-F1
#
_cell.length_a   1.000
_cell.length_b   1.000
_cell.length_c   1.000
_cell.angle_alpha   90.00
_cell.angle_beta   90.00
_cell.angle_gamma   90.00
#
_symmetry.space_group_name_H-M   'P 1'
#
loop_
_entity.id
_entity.type
_entity.pdbx_description
1 polymer ?
#
loop_
_entity_poly.entity_id
_entity_poly.type
_entity_poly.pdbx_seq_one_letter_code
_entity_poly.pdbx_strand_id
1 'polypeptide(L)'
;MEYLPEKKRTQKVQVMKKEEKTRKFREYLANNDVVLAIVKYILALRSADPKPSDPVQHLRDYFGEVRDPMWDEVDRLTAENGDIRDNQLPQLTQQLQELEQQLDYTKQQNRAVDCYYAVDPDRTRLSGFAKFDLDTKITSLQFFKLVEEHCTVTKEEVMYITDEEGNQVESKQTTKAIDDELFDRTLTIFERAFKEATPPFQGDLENETYKAILARLRSFVPQ
;
A
#
# COMPACT_ATOMS: atom_id res chain seq x y z
N MET A 1 -63.10 -22.49 -20.95
CA MET A 1 -62.51 -22.02 -19.67
C MET A 1 -61.91 -20.66 -19.95
N GLU A 2 -62.60 -19.61 -19.50
CA GLU A 2 -62.22 -18.22 -19.74
C GLU A 2 -61.12 -17.84 -18.73
N TYR A 3 -59.89 -17.70 -19.21
CA TYR A 3 -58.75 -17.31 -18.38
C TYR A 3 -58.78 -15.78 -18.16
N LEU A 4 -59.02 -15.37 -16.91
CA LEU A 4 -58.85 -13.97 -16.48
C LEU A 4 -57.36 -13.63 -16.29
N PRO A 5 -56.93 -12.40 -16.63
CA PRO A 5 -55.51 -12.05 -16.78
C PRO A 5 -54.76 -11.89 -15.43
N GLU A 6 -53.61 -12.57 -15.32
CA GLU A 6 -52.76 -12.71 -14.13
C GLU A 6 -52.29 -11.38 -13.50
N LYS A 7 -52.22 -10.28 -14.27
CA LYS A 7 -51.79 -8.95 -13.79
C LYS A 7 -52.68 -8.37 -12.69
N LYS A 8 -53.97 -8.71 -12.64
CA LYS A 8 -54.88 -8.21 -11.57
C LYS A 8 -54.65 -8.91 -10.23
N ARG A 9 -54.05 -10.11 -10.22
CA ARG A 9 -53.84 -10.92 -9.01
C ARG A 9 -52.65 -10.42 -8.20
N THR A 10 -51.56 -10.03 -8.87
CA THR A 10 -50.36 -9.48 -8.21
C THR A 10 -50.60 -8.09 -7.60
N GLN A 11 -51.38 -7.24 -8.27
CA GLN A 11 -51.76 -5.93 -7.73
C GLN A 11 -52.65 -6.05 -6.48
N LYS A 12 -53.64 -6.96 -6.49
CA LYS A 12 -54.48 -7.24 -5.31
C LYS A 12 -53.66 -7.76 -4.13
N VAL A 13 -52.68 -8.62 -4.37
CA VAL A 13 -51.78 -9.13 -3.30
C VAL A 13 -50.91 -8.02 -2.72
N GLN A 14 -50.40 -7.09 -3.55
CA GLN A 14 -49.63 -5.93 -3.06
C GLN A 14 -50.50 -4.97 -2.24
N VAL A 15 -51.75 -4.73 -2.65
CA VAL A 15 -52.71 -3.91 -1.90
C VAL A 15 -53.02 -4.56 -0.55
N MET A 16 -53.32 -5.86 -0.51
CA MET A 16 -53.56 -6.58 0.74
C MET A 16 -52.35 -6.52 1.69
N LYS A 17 -51.12 -6.68 1.17
CA LYS A 17 -49.90 -6.54 1.98
C LYS A 17 -49.73 -5.11 2.54
N LYS A 18 -50.09 -4.08 1.76
CA LYS A 18 -50.02 -2.67 2.21
C LYS A 18 -51.08 -2.38 3.27
N GLU A 19 -52.28 -2.90 3.12
CA GLU A 19 -53.36 -2.79 4.11
C GLU A 19 -53.00 -3.49 5.41
N GLU A 20 -52.45 -4.71 5.34
CA GLU A 20 -51.98 -5.44 6.52
C GLU A 20 -50.87 -4.71 7.26
N LYS A 21 -49.89 -4.14 6.53
CA LYS A 21 -48.85 -3.29 7.11
C LYS A 21 -49.44 -2.05 7.77
N THR A 22 -50.40 -1.40 7.12
CA THR A 22 -51.07 -0.20 7.66
C THR A 22 -51.86 -0.54 8.92
N ARG A 23 -52.54 -1.70 8.94
CA ARG A 23 -53.25 -2.19 10.12
C ARG A 23 -52.29 -2.47 11.28
N LYS A 24 -51.22 -3.24 11.03
CA LYS A 24 -50.17 -3.52 12.04
C LYS A 24 -49.53 -2.23 12.58
N PHE A 25 -49.29 -1.25 11.71
CA PHE A 25 -48.77 0.05 12.13
C PHE A 25 -49.76 0.82 13.02
N ARG A 26 -51.05 0.84 12.68
CA ARG A 26 -52.09 1.46 13.52
C ARG A 26 -52.23 0.77 14.88
N GLU A 27 -52.21 -0.57 14.89
CA GLU A 27 -52.22 -1.37 16.12
C GLU A 27 -50.98 -1.07 16.97
N TYR A 28 -49.79 -0.98 16.36
CA TYR A 28 -48.57 -0.59 17.04
C TYR A 28 -48.67 0.80 17.68
N LEU A 29 -49.17 1.80 16.94
CA LEU A 29 -49.35 3.16 17.45
C LEU A 29 -50.33 3.23 18.63
N ALA A 30 -51.38 2.39 18.61
CA ALA A 30 -52.36 2.31 19.69
C ALA A 30 -51.79 1.57 20.92
N ASN A 31 -51.12 0.42 20.70
CA ASN A 31 -50.61 -0.42 21.78
C ASN A 31 -49.42 0.20 22.54
N ASN A 32 -48.66 1.09 21.90
CA ASN A 32 -47.52 1.78 22.52
C ASN A 32 -47.87 3.20 22.99
N ASP A 33 -49.17 3.54 23.09
CA ASP A 33 -49.66 4.85 23.54
C ASP A 33 -49.09 6.06 22.76
N VAL A 34 -48.55 5.85 21.55
CA VAL A 34 -47.92 6.91 20.74
C VAL A 34 -48.94 7.98 20.38
N VAL A 35 -50.16 7.57 20.00
CA VAL A 35 -51.25 8.51 19.69
C VAL A 35 -51.61 9.35 20.91
N LEU A 36 -51.66 8.73 22.10
CA LEU A 36 -51.96 9.42 23.35
C LEU A 36 -50.84 10.42 23.71
N ALA A 37 -49.58 10.03 23.54
CA ALA A 37 -48.42 10.89 23.77
C ALA A 37 -48.42 12.12 22.84
N ILE A 38 -48.76 11.94 21.55
CA ILE A 38 -48.89 13.04 20.58
C ILE A 38 -50.02 13.99 20.99
N VAL A 39 -51.20 13.46 21.36
CA VAL A 39 -52.32 14.31 21.79
C VAL A 39 -51.98 15.09 23.06
N LYS A 40 -51.34 14.46 24.05
CA LYS A 40 -50.84 15.13 25.27
C LYS A 40 -49.85 16.23 24.94
N TYR A 41 -48.92 15.99 24.02
CA TYR A 41 -47.94 16.99 23.57
C TYR A 41 -48.61 18.20 22.90
N ILE A 42 -49.56 17.98 22.00
CA ILE A 42 -50.30 19.07 21.32
C ILE A 42 -51.12 19.88 22.34
N LEU A 43 -51.74 19.21 23.32
CA LEU A 43 -52.47 19.89 24.40
C LEU A 43 -51.53 20.70 25.31
N ALA A 44 -50.34 20.17 25.62
CA ALA A 44 -49.32 20.87 26.38
C ALA A 44 -48.82 22.12 25.62
N LEU A 45 -48.53 21.99 24.32
CA LEU A 45 -48.16 23.13 23.47
C LEU A 45 -49.26 24.19 23.37
N ARG A 46 -50.52 23.77 23.33
CA ARG A 46 -51.66 24.70 23.33
C ARG A 46 -51.78 25.47 24.64
N SER A 47 -51.43 24.82 25.75
CA SER A 47 -51.59 25.37 27.10
C SER A 47 -50.36 26.13 27.59
N ALA A 48 -49.21 25.98 26.91
CA ALA A 48 -47.97 26.67 27.23
C ALA A 48 -48.01 28.14 26.79
N ASP A 49 -47.76 29.05 27.73
CA ASP A 49 -47.51 30.47 27.49
C ASP A 49 -46.32 30.93 28.36
N PRO A 50 -45.16 31.29 27.78
CA PRO A 50 -44.89 31.44 26.35
C PRO A 50 -44.70 30.12 25.59
N LYS A 51 -44.91 30.16 24.27
CA LYS A 51 -44.66 29.03 23.36
C LYS A 51 -43.16 28.76 23.19
N PRO A 52 -42.75 27.51 22.91
CA PRO A 52 -41.34 27.18 22.66
C PRO A 52 -40.80 27.93 21.44
N SER A 53 -39.57 28.43 21.54
CA SER A 53 -38.89 29.14 20.44
C SER A 53 -38.56 28.20 19.26
N ASP A 54 -38.23 26.94 19.54
CA ASP A 54 -38.01 25.90 18.53
C ASP A 54 -38.93 24.69 18.80
N PRO A 55 -40.05 24.55 18.07
CA PRO A 55 -41.01 23.47 18.27
C PRO A 55 -40.47 22.10 17.81
N VAL A 56 -39.46 22.07 16.93
CA VAL A 56 -38.87 20.81 16.43
C VAL A 56 -37.94 20.23 17.48
N GLN A 57 -37.07 21.06 18.07
CA GLN A 57 -36.20 20.61 19.15
C GLN A 57 -37.02 20.22 20.38
N HIS A 58 -38.01 21.02 20.77
CA HIS A 58 -38.90 20.70 21.90
C HIS A 58 -39.68 19.39 21.69
N LEU A 59 -40.04 19.06 20.43
CA LEU A 59 -40.66 17.76 20.09
C LEU A 59 -39.66 16.62 20.27
N ARG A 60 -38.41 16.78 19.82
CA ARG A 60 -37.34 15.80 20.02
C ARG A 60 -37.05 15.59 21.50
N ASP A 61 -37.01 16.66 22.30
CA ASP A 61 -36.79 16.57 23.74
C ASP A 61 -37.94 15.85 24.45
N TYR A 62 -39.20 16.07 24.01
CA TYR A 62 -40.38 15.42 24.59
C TYR A 62 -40.49 13.92 24.25
N PHE A 63 -40.20 13.54 23.00
CA PHE A 63 -40.23 12.13 22.57
C PHE A 63 -38.91 11.39 22.78
N GLY A 64 -37.85 12.12 23.17
CA GLY A 64 -36.48 11.64 23.19
C GLY A 64 -35.85 11.59 21.81
N GLU A 65 -34.53 11.74 21.76
CA GLU A 65 -33.76 11.39 20.58
C GLU A 65 -33.68 9.86 20.50
N VAL A 66 -34.60 9.25 19.74
CA VAL A 66 -34.51 7.82 19.43
C VAL A 66 -33.33 7.62 18.49
N ARG A 67 -32.17 7.38 19.09
CA ARG A 67 -30.99 6.90 18.39
C ARG A 67 -31.14 5.39 18.24
N ASP A 68 -31.44 4.96 17.02
CA ASP A 68 -31.53 3.53 16.71
C ASP A 68 -30.14 2.91 16.99
N PRO A 69 -30.03 1.81 17.76
CA PRO A 69 -28.76 1.11 18.01
C PRO A 69 -27.96 0.78 16.75
N MET A 70 -28.63 0.69 15.59
CA MET A 70 -27.97 0.53 14.30
C MET A 70 -27.06 1.71 13.94
N TRP A 71 -27.35 2.93 14.40
CA TRP A 71 -26.46 4.09 14.22
C TRP A 71 -25.19 3.98 15.07
N ASP A 72 -25.27 3.39 16.27
CA ASP A 72 -24.07 3.16 17.08
C ASP A 72 -23.14 2.16 16.40
N GLU A 73 -23.71 1.15 15.74
CA GLU A 73 -22.95 0.22 14.93
C GLU A 73 -22.35 0.88 13.69
N VAL A 74 -23.10 1.76 13.02
CA VAL A 74 -22.57 2.54 11.89
C VAL A 74 -21.42 3.44 12.33
N ASP A 75 -21.55 4.14 13.46
CA ASP A 75 -20.49 5.00 13.99
C ASP A 75 -19.25 4.18 14.39
N ARG A 76 -19.45 3.01 15.01
CA ARG A 76 -18.38 2.06 15.34
C ARG A 76 -17.63 1.61 14.09
N LEU A 77 -18.37 1.17 13.06
CA LEU A 77 -17.79 0.73 11.79
C LEU A 77 -17.12 1.89 11.04
N THR A 78 -17.67 3.10 11.15
CA THR A 78 -17.07 4.29 10.53
C THR A 78 -15.75 4.65 11.20
N ALA A 79 -15.69 4.58 12.53
CA ALA A 79 -14.45 4.78 13.28
C ALA A 79 -13.41 3.69 12.98
N GLU A 80 -13.83 2.42 12.93
CA GLU A 80 -12.96 1.28 12.59
C GLU A 80 -12.42 1.40 11.15
N ASN A 81 -13.27 1.76 10.19
CA ASN A 81 -12.85 2.02 8.81
C ASN A 81 -11.88 3.20 8.71
N GLY A 82 -12.07 4.24 9.53
CA GLY A 82 -11.15 5.36 9.65
C GLY A 82 -9.77 4.90 10.13
N ASP A 83 -9.70 4.13 11.22
CA ASP A 83 -8.45 3.60 11.76
C ASP A 83 -7.72 2.69 10.77
N ILE A 84 -8.45 1.78 10.11
CA ILE A 84 -7.86 0.89 9.10
C ILE A 84 -7.27 1.70 7.94
N ARG A 85 -8.01 2.71 7.46
CA ARG A 85 -7.58 3.52 6.31
C ARG A 85 -6.40 4.43 6.63
N ASP A 86 -6.44 5.08 7.78
CA ASP A 86 -5.52 6.17 8.09
C ASP A 86 -4.26 5.65 8.82
N ASN A 87 -4.36 4.54 9.55
CA ASN A 87 -3.23 3.99 10.33
C ASN A 87 -2.73 2.63 9.78
N GLN A 88 -3.61 1.64 9.70
CA GLN A 88 -3.17 0.25 9.46
C GLN A 88 -2.72 0.03 8.01
N LEU A 89 -3.46 0.55 7.04
CA LEU A 89 -3.14 0.39 5.62
C LEU A 89 -1.79 1.03 5.22
N PRO A 90 -1.48 2.28 5.62
CA PRO A 90 -0.18 2.87 5.34
C PRO A 90 0.98 2.10 5.98
N GLN A 91 0.84 1.68 7.24
CA GLN A 91 1.88 0.90 7.94
C GLN A 91 2.15 -0.44 7.25
N LEU A 92 1.11 -1.18 6.88
CA LEU A 92 1.26 -2.46 6.19
C LEU A 92 1.84 -2.29 4.78
N THR A 93 1.46 -1.23 4.08
CA THR A 93 2.01 -0.92 2.74
C THR A 93 3.48 -0.58 2.82
N GLN A 94 3.89 0.21 3.83
CA GLN A 94 5.30 0.50 4.09
C GLN A 94 6.08 -0.78 4.40
N GLN A 95 5.56 -1.65 5.26
CA GLN A 95 6.21 -2.93 5.59
C GLN A 95 6.36 -3.84 4.38
N LEU A 96 5.35 -3.91 3.51
CA LEU A 96 5.43 -4.67 2.26
C LEU A 96 6.53 -4.12 1.35
N GLN A 97 6.59 -2.80 1.18
CA GLN A 97 7.62 -2.17 0.37
C GLN A 97 9.04 -2.42 0.92
N GLU A 98 9.22 -2.34 2.24
CA GLU A 98 10.50 -2.64 2.89
C GLU A 98 10.91 -4.10 2.69
N LEU A 99 9.99 -5.04 2.84
CA LEU A 99 10.24 -6.47 2.64
C LEU A 99 10.55 -6.80 1.17
N GLU A 100 9.85 -6.18 0.22
CA GLU A 100 10.14 -6.34 -1.21
C GLU A 100 11.55 -5.86 -1.54
N GLN A 101 11.96 -4.70 -1.04
CA GLN A 101 13.32 -4.17 -1.21
C GLN A 101 14.37 -5.11 -0.62
N GLN A 102 14.15 -5.65 0.58
CA GLN A 102 15.06 -6.62 1.20
C GLN A 102 15.17 -7.91 0.41
N LEU A 103 14.05 -8.39 -0.13
CA LEU A 103 13.98 -9.62 -0.91
C LEU A 103 14.74 -9.46 -2.23
N ASP A 104 14.59 -8.34 -2.92
CA ASP A 104 15.31 -8.06 -4.16
C ASP A 104 16.81 -7.85 -3.91
N TYR A 105 17.19 -7.15 -2.85
CA TYR A 105 18.59 -7.07 -2.42
C TYR A 105 19.19 -8.46 -2.15
N THR A 106 18.46 -9.32 -1.45
CA THR A 106 18.92 -10.69 -1.15
C THR A 106 19.04 -11.53 -2.43
N LYS A 107 18.11 -11.39 -3.39
CA LYS A 107 18.22 -12.05 -4.70
C LYS A 107 19.46 -11.60 -5.45
N GLN A 108 19.72 -10.30 -5.52
CA GLN A 108 20.92 -9.76 -6.17
C GLN A 108 22.19 -10.27 -5.48
N GLN A 109 22.22 -10.28 -4.16
CA GLN A 109 23.31 -10.84 -3.37
C GLN A 109 23.55 -12.32 -3.71
N ASN A 110 22.50 -13.14 -3.71
CA ASN A 110 22.62 -14.56 -4.05
C ASN A 110 23.14 -14.77 -5.48
N ARG A 111 22.64 -14.00 -6.46
CA ARG A 111 23.13 -14.08 -7.84
C ARG A 111 24.62 -13.73 -7.96
N ALA A 112 25.09 -12.70 -7.25
CA ALA A 112 26.51 -12.36 -7.24
C ALA A 112 27.36 -13.43 -6.54
N VAL A 113 26.85 -14.01 -5.46
CA VAL A 113 27.51 -15.11 -4.73
C VAL A 113 27.56 -16.38 -5.60
N ASP A 114 26.51 -16.71 -6.33
CA ASP A 114 26.47 -17.83 -7.27
C ASP A 114 27.47 -17.62 -8.41
N CYS A 115 27.54 -16.40 -8.96
CA CYS A 115 28.57 -16.02 -9.94
C CYS A 115 29.99 -16.19 -9.37
N TYR A 116 30.21 -15.80 -8.10
CA TYR A 116 31.49 -15.96 -7.41
C TYR A 116 31.88 -17.43 -7.19
N TYR A 117 30.93 -18.30 -6.81
CA TYR A 117 31.20 -19.72 -6.58
C TYR A 117 31.19 -20.58 -7.86
N ALA A 118 30.59 -20.09 -8.94
CA ALA A 118 30.77 -20.69 -10.28
C ALA A 118 32.24 -20.67 -10.71
N VAL A 119 33.07 -19.82 -10.09
CA VAL A 119 34.52 -19.86 -10.14
C VAL A 119 34.99 -20.86 -9.09
N ASP A 120 35.62 -21.94 -9.54
CA ASP A 120 36.25 -22.96 -8.71
C ASP A 120 36.86 -22.36 -7.41
N PRO A 121 36.46 -22.80 -6.21
CA PRO A 121 36.88 -22.22 -4.94
C PRO A 121 38.41 -22.09 -4.79
N ASP A 122 39.17 -23.00 -5.40
CA ASP A 122 40.64 -23.00 -5.39
C ASP A 122 41.26 -22.05 -6.42
N ARG A 123 40.48 -21.56 -7.41
CA ARG A 123 40.87 -20.58 -8.44
C ARG A 123 40.39 -19.16 -8.17
N THR A 124 39.67 -18.88 -7.08
CA THR A 124 39.21 -17.53 -6.69
C THR A 124 40.34 -16.57 -6.27
N ARG A 125 41.59 -16.85 -6.65
CA ARG A 125 42.63 -15.81 -6.62
C ARG A 125 42.46 -14.95 -7.87
N LEU A 126 42.09 -13.69 -7.66
CA LEU A 126 42.19 -12.65 -8.71
C LEU A 126 43.61 -12.54 -9.30
N SER A 127 44.62 -13.14 -8.64
CA SER A 127 46.01 -13.25 -9.11
C SER A 127 46.18 -14.01 -10.44
N GLY A 128 45.18 -14.75 -10.91
CA GLY A 128 45.20 -15.39 -12.25
C GLY A 128 44.96 -14.41 -13.39
N PHE A 129 44.53 -13.19 -13.09
CA PHE A 129 44.33 -12.13 -14.05
C PHE A 129 45.61 -11.31 -14.16
N ALA A 130 46.33 -11.47 -15.27
CA ALA A 130 47.65 -10.89 -15.54
C ALA A 130 47.77 -9.34 -15.49
N LYS A 131 46.72 -8.62 -15.06
CA LYS A 131 46.67 -7.16 -14.93
C LYS A 131 46.12 -6.65 -13.60
N PHE A 132 45.74 -7.53 -12.67
CA PHE A 132 45.44 -7.13 -11.31
C PHE A 132 46.68 -7.36 -10.46
N ASP A 133 47.44 -6.29 -10.19
CA ASP A 133 48.47 -6.29 -9.13
C ASP A 133 47.87 -6.42 -7.71
N LEU A 134 46.56 -6.72 -7.61
CA LEU A 134 45.84 -6.97 -6.38
C LEU A 134 45.91 -8.46 -6.05
N ASP A 135 46.93 -8.87 -5.29
CA ASP A 135 46.99 -10.20 -4.64
C ASP A 135 46.09 -10.26 -3.39
N THR A 136 44.96 -9.56 -3.42
CA THR A 136 44.03 -9.51 -2.30
C THR A 136 42.95 -10.54 -2.52
N LYS A 137 42.87 -11.53 -1.61
CA LYS A 137 41.75 -12.46 -1.57
C LYS A 137 40.49 -11.68 -1.21
N ILE A 138 39.54 -11.61 -2.12
CA ILE A 138 38.21 -11.06 -1.85
C ILE A 138 37.28 -12.17 -1.40
N THR A 139 36.47 -11.91 -0.37
CA THR A 139 35.37 -12.80 0.02
C THR A 139 34.18 -12.64 -0.94
N SER A 140 33.25 -13.59 -0.97
CA SER A 140 32.02 -13.49 -1.76
C SER A 140 31.20 -12.24 -1.42
N LEU A 141 31.17 -11.84 -0.15
CA LEU A 141 30.51 -10.62 0.29
C LEU A 141 31.23 -9.35 -0.19
N GLN A 142 32.56 -9.34 -0.18
CA GLN A 142 33.34 -8.22 -0.73
C GLN A 142 33.18 -8.11 -2.25
N PHE A 143 33.10 -9.24 -2.96
CA PHE A 143 32.77 -9.26 -4.38
C PHE A 143 31.38 -8.66 -4.63
N PHE A 144 30.37 -9.06 -3.86
CA PHE A 144 29.03 -8.47 -3.99
C PHE A 144 29.05 -6.97 -3.73
N LYS A 145 29.69 -6.49 -2.66
CA LYS A 145 29.82 -5.04 -2.36
C LYS A 145 30.50 -4.27 -3.49
N LEU A 146 31.54 -4.85 -4.12
CA LEU A 146 32.19 -4.25 -5.27
C LEU A 146 31.22 -4.09 -6.44
N VAL A 147 30.47 -5.15 -6.77
CA VAL A 147 29.48 -5.12 -7.87
C VAL A 147 28.35 -4.15 -7.54
N GLU A 148 27.85 -4.18 -6.31
CA GLU A 148 26.84 -3.25 -5.79
C GLU A 148 27.29 -1.79 -5.94
N GLU A 149 28.48 -1.45 -5.45
CA GLU A 149 29.01 -0.08 -5.56
C GLU A 149 29.22 0.36 -7.02
N HIS A 150 29.59 -0.57 -7.90
CA HIS A 150 29.72 -0.29 -9.32
C HIS A 150 28.37 -0.03 -10.00
N CYS A 151 27.34 -0.77 -9.58
CA CYS A 151 26.02 -0.73 -10.19
C CYS A 151 25.05 0.23 -9.49
N THR A 152 25.45 0.83 -8.37
CA THR A 152 24.62 1.80 -7.65
C THR A 152 24.58 3.11 -8.43
N VAL A 153 23.40 3.44 -8.94
CA VAL A 153 23.13 4.72 -9.58
C VAL A 153 22.40 5.62 -8.59
N THR A 154 22.85 6.86 -8.50
CA THR A 154 22.15 7.87 -7.71
C THR A 154 21.07 8.47 -8.58
N LYS A 155 19.80 8.18 -8.27
CA LYS A 155 18.65 8.79 -8.94
C LYS A 155 18.19 9.98 -8.09
N GLU A 156 18.17 11.16 -8.70
CA GLU A 156 17.52 12.34 -8.11
C GLU A 156 16.08 12.39 -8.62
N GLU A 157 15.13 12.11 -7.75
CA GLU A 157 13.72 12.28 -8.05
C GLU A 157 13.23 13.60 -7.45
N VAL A 158 12.61 14.43 -8.28
CA VAL A 158 11.98 15.68 -7.83
C VAL A 158 10.55 15.33 -7.46
N MET A 159 10.23 15.47 -6.18
CA MET A 159 8.90 15.24 -5.64
C MET A 159 8.31 16.58 -5.20
N TYR A 160 7.10 16.87 -5.67
CA TYR A 160 6.38 18.08 -5.28
C TYR A 160 5.61 17.77 -4.00
N ILE A 161 5.99 18.41 -2.90
CA ILE A 161 5.28 18.32 -1.62
C ILE A 161 4.41 19.57 -1.52
N THR A 162 3.14 19.39 -1.15
CA THR A 162 2.25 20.53 -0.88
C THR A 162 2.45 20.95 0.57
N ASP A 163 2.76 22.22 0.80
CA ASP A 163 2.88 22.76 2.16
C ASP A 163 1.50 22.98 2.82
N GLU A 164 1.50 23.37 4.10
CA GLU A 164 0.29 23.65 4.87
C GLU A 164 -0.53 24.82 4.28
N GLU A 165 0.09 25.67 3.46
CA GLU A 165 -0.53 26.82 2.80
C GLU A 165 -1.05 26.47 1.39
N GLY A 166 -0.86 25.23 0.92
CA GLY A 166 -1.29 24.76 -0.39
C GLY A 166 -0.30 25.05 -1.52
N ASN A 167 0.90 25.54 -1.24
CA ASN A 167 1.94 25.78 -2.25
C ASN A 167 2.71 24.48 -2.55
N GLN A 168 3.06 24.28 -3.82
CA GLN A 168 3.93 23.17 -4.22
C GLN A 168 5.39 23.55 -4.00
N VAL A 169 6.07 22.81 -3.14
CA VAL A 169 7.50 22.92 -2.87
C VAL A 169 8.21 21.75 -3.53
N GLU A 170 9.23 22.04 -4.34
CA GLU A 170 10.12 21.01 -4.90
C GLU A 170 11.03 20.45 -3.80
N SER A 171 10.84 19.18 -3.46
CA SER A 171 11.75 18.40 -2.63
C SER A 171 12.54 17.46 -3.52
N LYS A 172 13.88 17.51 -3.44
CA LYS A 172 14.75 16.57 -4.15
C LYS A 172 15.04 15.39 -3.23
N GLN A 173 14.52 14.22 -3.58
CA GLN A 173 14.86 12.99 -2.91
C GLN A 173 15.93 12.25 -3.71
N THR A 174 17.09 12.05 -3.07
CA THR A 174 18.19 11.31 -3.67
C THR A 174 18.09 9.85 -3.24
N THR A 175 17.72 8.97 -4.16
CA THR A 175 17.59 7.53 -3.89
C THR A 175 18.75 6.80 -4.55
N LYS A 176 19.49 6.02 -3.75
CA LYS A 176 20.51 5.10 -4.27
C LYS A 176 19.84 3.77 -4.56
N ALA A 177 19.86 3.36 -5.82
CA ALA A 177 19.32 2.06 -6.24
C ALA A 177 20.35 1.36 -7.13
N ILE A 178 20.40 0.03 -7.03
CA ILE A 178 21.18 -0.79 -7.94
C ILE A 178 20.46 -0.78 -9.30
N ASP A 179 21.20 -0.44 -10.35
CA ASP A 179 20.72 -0.55 -11.71
C ASP A 179 20.78 -2.02 -12.15
N ASP A 180 19.61 -2.66 -12.25
CA ASP A 180 19.48 -4.09 -12.56
C ASP A 180 20.10 -4.45 -13.92
N GLU A 181 20.00 -3.58 -14.93
CA GLU A 181 20.56 -3.85 -16.26
C GLU A 181 22.09 -3.80 -16.22
N LEU A 182 22.63 -2.80 -15.52
CA LEU A 182 24.08 -2.67 -15.31
C LEU A 182 24.62 -3.84 -14.47
N PHE A 183 23.86 -4.27 -13.45
CA PHE A 183 24.17 -5.40 -12.60
C PHE A 183 24.24 -6.71 -13.41
N ASP A 184 23.21 -6.99 -14.22
CA ASP A 184 23.16 -8.18 -15.07
C ASP A 184 24.29 -8.20 -16.11
N ARG A 185 24.58 -7.06 -16.73
CA ARG A 185 25.69 -6.92 -17.67
C ARG A 185 27.04 -7.17 -16.99
N THR A 186 27.21 -6.64 -15.78
CA THR A 186 28.43 -6.81 -14.98
C THR A 186 28.62 -8.26 -14.58
N LEU A 187 27.56 -8.93 -14.09
CA LEU A 187 27.64 -10.36 -13.76
C LEU A 187 27.94 -11.23 -14.97
N THR A 188 27.32 -10.94 -16.13
CA THR A 188 27.58 -11.68 -17.38
C THR A 188 29.05 -11.58 -17.81
N ILE A 189 29.63 -10.38 -17.67
CA ILE A 189 31.05 -10.13 -17.92
C ILE A 189 31.93 -11.00 -16.99
N PHE A 190 31.64 -10.98 -15.69
CA PHE A 190 32.38 -11.78 -14.71
C PHE A 190 32.22 -13.28 -14.96
N GLU A 191 31.01 -13.76 -15.23
CA GLU A 191 30.78 -15.17 -15.56
C GLU A 191 31.59 -15.62 -16.78
N ARG A 192 31.61 -14.82 -17.85
CA ARG A 192 32.38 -15.12 -19.06
C ARG A 192 33.88 -15.15 -18.76
N ALA A 193 34.35 -14.13 -18.04
CA ALA A 193 35.72 -14.01 -17.57
C ALA A 193 36.18 -15.25 -16.78
N PHE A 194 35.31 -15.76 -15.91
CA PHE A 194 35.62 -16.90 -15.07
C PHE A 194 35.53 -18.24 -15.80
N LYS A 195 34.54 -18.42 -16.69
CA LYS A 195 34.34 -19.67 -17.45
C LYS A 195 35.42 -19.91 -18.49
N GLU A 196 35.82 -18.87 -19.23
CA GLU A 196 36.71 -19.04 -20.39
C GLU A 196 38.19 -19.24 -19.98
N ALA A 197 38.55 -19.04 -18.69
CA ALA A 197 39.93 -19.06 -18.15
C ALA A 197 40.96 -18.25 -18.97
N THR A 198 40.48 -17.50 -19.97
CA THR A 198 41.20 -16.47 -20.68
C THR A 198 41.29 -15.34 -19.67
N PRO A 199 42.43 -14.63 -19.57
CA PRO A 199 42.44 -13.41 -18.80
C PRO A 199 41.24 -12.61 -19.29
N PRO A 200 40.28 -12.26 -18.42
CA PRO A 200 39.33 -11.26 -18.76
C PRO A 200 40.15 -10.10 -19.30
N PHE A 201 39.58 -9.32 -20.20
CA PHE A 201 40.28 -8.16 -20.73
C PHE A 201 41.40 -8.46 -21.75
N GLN A 202 41.59 -9.70 -22.24
CA GLN A 202 42.48 -9.98 -23.38
C GLN A 202 41.72 -9.89 -24.71
N GLY A 203 41.48 -8.66 -25.17
CA GLY A 203 40.91 -8.38 -26.50
C GLY A 203 39.84 -7.28 -26.53
N ASP A 204 39.23 -6.97 -25.39
CA ASP A 204 38.11 -6.00 -25.29
C ASP A 204 38.42 -4.87 -24.28
N LEU A 205 39.63 -4.30 -24.39
CA LEU A 205 40.09 -3.18 -23.54
C LEU A 205 39.37 -1.86 -23.87
N GLU A 206 38.61 -1.82 -24.96
CA GLU A 206 37.90 -0.62 -25.40
C GLU A 206 36.50 -0.49 -24.79
N ASN A 207 35.91 -1.58 -24.30
CA ASN A 207 34.57 -1.51 -23.73
C ASN A 207 34.57 -0.79 -22.36
N GLU A 208 33.83 0.32 -22.33
CA GLU A 208 33.77 1.28 -21.22
C GLU A 208 33.30 0.66 -19.91
N THR A 209 32.44 -0.37 -19.96
CA THR A 209 32.02 -1.10 -18.76
C THR A 209 33.21 -1.76 -18.08
N TYR A 210 34.17 -2.32 -18.84
CA TYR A 210 35.37 -2.92 -18.26
C TYR A 210 36.30 -1.89 -17.64
N LYS A 211 36.50 -0.74 -18.30
CA LYS A 211 37.34 0.34 -17.74
C LYS A 211 36.77 0.83 -16.42
N ALA A 212 35.45 0.94 -16.33
CA ALA A 212 34.76 1.35 -15.12
C ALA A 212 34.90 0.30 -13.99
N ILE A 213 34.72 -0.99 -14.29
CA ILE A 213 34.94 -2.09 -13.33
C ILE A 213 36.39 -2.10 -12.82
N LEU A 214 37.37 -1.94 -13.72
CA LEU A 214 38.79 -1.92 -13.35
C LEU A 214 39.15 -0.70 -12.49
N ALA A 215 38.63 0.48 -12.84
CA ALA A 215 38.82 1.69 -12.03
C ALA A 215 38.21 1.52 -10.63
N ARG A 216 37.04 0.85 -10.54
CA ARG A 216 36.40 0.56 -9.26
C ARG A 216 37.19 -0.46 -8.45
N LEU A 217 37.65 -1.54 -9.05
CA LEU A 217 38.52 -2.53 -8.39
C LEU A 217 39.82 -1.93 -7.85
N ARG A 218 40.41 -0.98 -8.57
CA ARG A 218 41.62 -0.25 -8.13
C ARG A 218 41.35 0.71 -6.98
N SER A 219 40.14 1.24 -6.87
CA SER A 219 39.75 2.16 -5.79
C SER A 219 39.05 1.44 -4.63
N PHE A 220 38.69 0.17 -4.81
CA PHE A 220 38.01 -0.62 -3.80
C PHE A 220 38.98 -0.96 -2.68
N VAL A 221 38.69 -0.41 -1.49
CA VAL A 221 39.40 -0.75 -0.26
C VAL A 221 38.53 -1.77 0.47
N PRO A 222 38.95 -3.04 0.57
CA PRO A 222 38.20 -4.02 1.35
C PRO A 222 38.20 -3.58 2.81
N GLN A 223 37.03 -3.16 3.29
CA GLN A 223 36.77 -2.94 4.72
C GLN A 223 36.47 -4.25 5.43
#